data_AF-A0A845XR10-F1
#
_entry.id   AF-A0A845XR10-F1
#
_cell.length_a   1.000
_cell.length_b   1.000
_cell.length_c   1.000
_cell.angle_alpha   90.00
_cell.angle_beta   90.00
_cell.angle_gamma   90.00
#
_symmetry.space_group_name_H-M   'P 1'
#
loop_
_entity.id
_entity.type
_entity.pdbx_description
1 polymer ?
#
loop_
_entity_poly.entity_id
_entity_poly.type
_entity_poly.pdbx_seq_one_letter_code
_entity_poly.pdbx_strand_id
1 'polypeptide(L)' 'METTVVIGDSGQLKDWSQIDWKSVVKNVKNLRKRIYRATQNGQWNKVRSLTKLMLRSFDNLILSVRKASRGTTKLVT' A
#
# COMPACT_ATOMS: atom_id res chain seq x y z
N MET A 1 -30.33 4.68 18.30
CA MET A 1 -29.53 3.46 18.54
C MET A 1 -28.14 3.91 18.95
N GLU A 2 -27.88 3.89 20.25
CA GLU A 2 -26.61 4.35 20.84
C GLU A 2 -25.55 3.26 20.66
N THR A 3 -24.46 3.57 19.96
CA THR A 3 -23.28 2.70 19.92
C THR A 3 -22.42 3.00 21.14
N THR A 4 -22.53 2.17 22.16
CA THR A 4 -21.59 2.13 23.28
C THR A 4 -20.23 1.65 22.78
N VAL A 5 -19.23 2.53 22.79
CA VAL A 5 -17.84 2.17 22.47
C VAL A 5 -17.25 1.46 23.68
N VAL A 6 -17.02 0.16 23.54
CA VAL A 6 -16.45 -0.69 24.59
C VAL A 6 -14.92 -0.56 24.56
N ILE A 7 -14.28 -0.46 25.73
CA ILE A 7 -12.82 -0.42 25.87
C ILE A 7 -12.27 -1.77 25.40
N GLY A 8 -11.71 -1.78 24.18
CA GLY A 8 -11.36 -2.97 23.41
C GLY A 8 -11.62 -2.84 21.91
N ASP A 9 -12.40 -1.84 21.47
CA ASP A 9 -12.50 -1.44 20.06
C ASP A 9 -11.18 -0.81 19.62
N SER A 10 -10.24 -1.66 19.23
CA SER A 10 -8.94 -1.28 18.66
C SER A 10 -9.12 -0.73 17.24
N GLY A 11 -10.04 0.23 17.07
CA GLY A 11 -10.30 0.94 15.81
C GLY A 11 -10.26 0.01 14.59
N GLN A 12 -10.86 -1.17 14.70
CA GLN A 12 -10.79 -2.14 13.61
C GLN A 12 -11.51 -1.53 12.42
N LEU A 13 -10.84 -1.46 11.28
CA LEU A 13 -11.44 -1.04 10.01
C LEU A 13 -12.63 -1.97 9.74
N LYS A 14 -13.84 -1.45 9.93
CA LYS A 14 -15.10 -2.19 9.71
C LYS A 14 -15.41 -2.26 8.22
N ASP A 15 -14.92 -1.30 7.44
CA ASP A 15 -15.12 -1.21 6.00
C ASP A 15 -13.87 -0.69 5.27
N TRP A 16 -13.63 -1.22 4.07
CA TRP A 16 -12.58 -0.78 3.13
C TRP A 16 -12.72 0.70 2.74
N SER A 17 -13.93 1.28 2.85
CA SER A 17 -14.19 2.70 2.60
C SER A 17 -13.48 3.64 3.58
N GLN A 18 -13.15 3.15 4.78
CA GLN A 18 -12.50 3.94 5.85
C GLN A 18 -11.00 4.16 5.62
N ILE A 19 -10.39 3.41 4.70
CA ILE A 19 -8.96 3.51 4.39
C ILE A 19 -8.74 4.75 3.51
N ASP A 20 -7.77 5.61 3.90
CA ASP A 20 -7.31 6.70 3.02
C ASP A 20 -6.51 6.14 1.83
N TRP A 21 -7.26 5.76 0.79
CA TRP A 21 -6.72 5.23 -0.45
C TRP A 21 -5.81 6.21 -1.18
N LYS A 22 -6.00 7.53 -1.00
CA LYS A 22 -5.17 8.54 -1.65
C LYS A 22 -3.77 8.53 -1.05
N SER A 23 -3.68 8.44 0.28
CA SER A 23 -2.39 8.31 0.98
C SER A 23 -1.69 7.00 0.62
N VAL A 24 -2.40 5.86 0.67
CA VAL A 24 -1.85 4.54 0.31
C VAL A 24 -1.23 4.54 -1.09
N VAL A 25 -1.98 5.03 -2.09
CA VAL A 25 -1.50 5.07 -3.48
C VAL A 25 -0.33 6.05 -3.64
N LYS A 26 -0.37 7.21 -2.96
CA LYS A 26 0.71 8.20 -2.98
C LYS A 26 2.01 7.61 -2.41
N ASN A 27 1.93 6.90 -1.30
CA ASN A 27 3.08 6.29 -0.64
C ASN A 27 3.73 5.21 -1.51
N VAL A 28 2.93 4.30 -2.08
CA VAL A 28 3.42 3.28 -3.01
C VAL A 28 4.03 3.92 -4.26
N LYS A 29 3.41 4.96 -4.82
CA LYS A 29 3.96 5.69 -5.99
C LYS A 29 5.30 6.34 -5.67
N ASN A 30 5.44 6.92 -4.48
CA ASN A 30 6.70 7.53 -4.03
C ASN A 30 7.80 6.48 -3.83
N LEU A 31 7.50 5.33 -3.23
CA LEU A 31 8.45 4.23 -3.11
C LEU A 31 8.94 3.74 -4.47
N ARG A 32 8.03 3.52 -5.42
CA ARG A 32 8.37 3.12 -6.80
C ARG A 32 9.25 4.16 -7.50
N LYS A 33 8.93 5.45 -7.36
CA LYS A 33 9.78 6.55 -7.89
C LYS A 33 11.19 6.54 -7.27
N ARG A 34 11.30 6.30 -5.96
CA ARG A 34 12.59 6.23 -5.27
C ARG A 34 13.42 5.05 -5.75
N ILE A 35 12.80 3.88 -5.93
CA ILE A 35 13.45 2.69 -6.51
C ILE A 35 13.94 3.03 -7.91
N TYR A 36 13.06 3.56 -8.77
CA TYR A 36 13.42 3.93 -10.14
C TYR A 36 14.62 4.91 -10.19
N ARG A 37 14.59 5.99 -9.42
CA ARG A 37 15.71 6.95 -9.34
C ARG A 37 17.01 6.31 -8.84
N ALA A 38 16.93 5.44 -7.83
CA ALA A 38 18.09 4.73 -7.32
C ALA A 38 18.68 3.76 -8.37
N THR A 39 17.83 3.11 -9.16
CA THR A 39 18.24 2.26 -10.28
C THR A 39 18.94 3.08 -11.36
N GLN A 40 18.37 4.23 -11.76
CA GLN A 40 18.99 5.12 -12.77
C GLN A 40 20.36 5.64 -12.33
N ASN A 41 20.54 5.88 -11.02
CA ASN A 41 21.81 6.37 -10.48
C ASN A 41 22.81 5.24 -10.11
N GLY A 42 22.52 3.97 -10.45
CA GLY A 42 23.39 2.83 -10.13
C GLY A 42 23.55 2.52 -8.63
N GLN A 43 22.65 3.02 -7.77
CA GLN A 43 22.73 2.89 -6.31
C GLN A 43 22.15 1.53 -5.85
N TRP A 44 22.79 0.42 -6.20
CA TRP A 44 22.25 -0.93 -6.00
C TRP A 44 21.95 -1.31 -4.54
N ASN A 45 22.80 -0.87 -3.59
CA ASN A 45 22.53 -1.05 -2.16
C ASN A 45 21.23 -0.36 -1.72
N LYS A 46 20.98 0.83 -2.26
CA LYS A 46 19.75 1.60 -1.99
C LYS A 46 18.54 0.98 -2.66
N VAL A 47 18.68 0.48 -3.89
CA VAL A 47 17.62 -0.28 -4.59
C VAL A 47 17.20 -1.48 -3.74
N ARG A 48 18.17 -2.29 -3.27
CA ARG A 48 17.89 -3.47 -2.43
C ARG A 48 17.13 -3.08 -1.15
N SER A 49 17.59 -2.06 -0.44
CA SER A 49 16.92 -1.58 0.78
C SER A 49 15.51 -1.04 0.52
N LEU A 50 15.32 -0.27 -0.56
CA LEU A 50 14.01 0.29 -0.93
C LEU A 50 13.02 -0.80 -1.40
N THR A 51 13.48 -1.79 -2.15
CA THR A 51 12.66 -2.94 -2.55
C THR A 51 12.25 -3.75 -1.32
N LYS A 52 13.17 -4.00 -0.38
CA LYS A 52 12.85 -4.67 0.90
C LYS A 52 11.81 -3.89 1.71
N LEU A 53 11.96 -2.56 1.77
CA LEU A 53 10.98 -1.67 2.40
C LEU A 53 9.61 -1.77 1.72
N MET A 54 9.57 -1.74 0.38
CA MET A 54 8.33 -1.82 -0.38
C MET A 54 7.59 -3.14 -0.15
N LEU A 55 8.30 -4.27 -0.11
CA LEU A 55 7.70 -5.58 0.17
C LEU A 55 7.09 -5.68 1.58
N ARG A 56 7.61 -4.90 2.54
CA ARG A 56 7.15 -4.90 3.94
C ARG A 56 6.17 -3.78 4.26
N SER A 57 5.85 -2.92 3.30
CA SER A 57 4.97 -1.78 3.51
C SER A 57 3.51 -2.23 3.58
N PHE A 58 2.82 -1.84 4.65
CA PHE A 58 1.39 -2.06 4.84
C PHE A 58 0.54 -1.45 3.70
N ASP A 59 0.89 -0.24 3.26
CA ASP A 59 0.24 0.41 2.12
C ASP A 59 0.36 -0.42 0.83
N ASN A 60 1.52 -1.04 0.61
CA ASN A 60 1.73 -1.91 -0.54
C ASN A 60 0.91 -3.21 -0.42
N LEU A 61 0.80 -3.78 0.79
CA LEU A 61 0.00 -4.97 1.06
C LEU A 61 -1.49 -4.69 0.79
N ILE A 62 -2.08 -3.69 1.45
CA ILE A 62 -3.50 -3.36 1.29
C ILE A 62 -3.83 -3.01 -0.17
N LEU A 63 -2.97 -2.24 -0.84
CA LEU A 63 -3.18 -1.92 -2.25
C LEU A 63 -3.16 -3.16 -3.14
N SER A 64 -2.35 -4.17 -2.81
CA SER A 64 -2.29 -5.44 -3.53
C SER A 64 -3.54 -6.28 -3.28
N VAL A 65 -4.00 -6.38 -2.03
CA VAL A 65 -5.23 -7.07 -1.67
C VAL A 65 -6.44 -6.45 -2.36
N ARG A 66 -6.56 -5.12 -2.37
CA ARG A 66 -7.65 -4.41 -3.08
C ARG A 66 -7.63 -4.66 -4.60
N LYS A 67 -6.44 -4.82 -5.20
CA LYS A 67 -6.34 -5.14 -6.62
C LYS A 67 -6.74 -6.58 -6.90
N ALA A 68 -6.33 -7.52 -6.05
CA ALA A 68 -6.71 -8.91 -6.16
C ALA A 68 -8.22 -9.10 -5.99
N SER A 69 -8.84 -8.44 -5.01
CA SER A 69 -10.29 -8.53 -4.76
C SER A 69 -11.14 -7.92 -5.86
N ARG A 70 -10.60 -6.98 -6.65
CA ARG A 70 -11.30 -6.36 -7.78
C ARG A 70 -11.24 -7.14 -9.08
N GLY A 71 -10.46 -8.23 -9.15
CA GLY A 71 -10.37 -9.06 -10.34
C GLY A 71 -9.59 -8.40 -11.48
N THR A 72 -8.78 -9.19 -12.14
CA THR A 72 -7.93 -8.86 -13.29
C THR A 72 -8.75 -8.32 -14.48
N THR A 73 -8.80 -7.00 -14.65
CA THR A 73 -9.14 -6.40 -15.94
C THR A 73 -7.97 -5.56 -16.42
N LYS A 74 -7.05 -6.22 -17.12
CA LYS A 74 -6.40 -5.77 -18.36
C LYS A 74 -5.77 -7.01 -18.99
N LEU A 75 -6.61 -7.82 -19.64
CA LEU A 75 -6.14 -8.53 -20.81
C LEU A 75 -5.64 -7.45 -21.77
N VAL A 76 -4.36 -7.56 -22.09
CA VAL A 76 -3.63 -6.74 -23.06
C VAL A 76 -4.44 -6.67 -24.35
N THR A 77 -4.62 -5.45 -24.87
CA THR A 77 -4.89 -5.18 -26.29
C THR A 77 -3.59 -4.76 -26.93
#